data_AF-A0A316RQV2-F1
#
_entry.id   AF-A0A316RQV2-F1
#
_cell.length_a   1.000
_cell.length_b   1.000
_cell.length_c   1.000
_cell.angle_alpha   90.00
_cell.angle_beta   90.00
_cell.angle_gamma   90.00
#
_symmetry.space_group_name_H-M   'P 1'
#
loop_
_entity.id
_entity.type
_entity.pdbx_description
1 polymer ?
#
loop_
_entity_poly.entity_id
_entity_poly.type
_entity_poly.pdbx_seq_one_letter_code
_entity_poly.pdbx_strand_id
1 'polypeptide(L)'
;MKKMLSLVLSLLIVFSLTACGGGDGGSGGGKKDSGLPGIDMKSTEVQTVSADRATLDVLNETFFTYLGGLNYFSDDDEQSKLTYADLKEHIGVDCSDYCYDEAYQRGIYTWYADEDDACSLSLFFGDNGKLIAAGAYNLS
;
A
#
# COMPACT_ATOMS: atom_id res chain seq x y z
N MET A 1 31.05 2.55 47.70
CA MET A 1 29.80 2.30 48.46
C MET A 1 28.70 3.09 47.76
N LYS A 2 27.57 2.57 47.27
CA LYS A 2 26.91 1.26 47.30
C LYS A 2 26.00 1.25 46.04
N LYS A 3 26.12 0.18 45.23
CA LYS A 3 25.04 -0.51 44.48
C LYS A 3 24.29 0.34 43.43
N MET A 4 24.64 0.34 42.14
CA MET A 4 24.35 -0.72 41.15
C MET A 4 23.03 -1.45 41.42
N LEU A 5 21.95 -1.02 40.77
CA LEU A 5 20.76 -1.82 40.58
C LEU A 5 20.43 -1.90 39.09
N SER A 6 20.89 -3.00 38.51
CA SER A 6 20.43 -3.57 37.25
C SER A 6 18.92 -3.83 37.32
N LEU A 7 18.19 -3.51 36.24
CA LEU A 7 17.03 -4.29 35.86
C LEU A 7 16.88 -4.29 34.33
N VAL A 8 17.66 -5.15 33.68
CA VAL A 8 17.28 -5.74 32.40
C VAL A 8 16.02 -6.57 32.65
N LEU A 9 14.90 -6.20 32.06
CA LEU A 9 13.74 -7.07 31.98
C LEU A 9 13.31 -7.16 30.52
N SER A 10 13.99 -8.06 29.82
CA SER A 10 13.53 -8.68 28.57
C SER A 10 12.24 -9.44 28.86
N LEU A 11 11.13 -9.01 28.26
CA LEU A 11 9.90 -9.80 28.20
C LEU A 11 9.45 -9.90 26.74
N LEU A 12 10.00 -10.94 26.08
CA LEU A 12 9.38 -11.58 24.93
C LEU A 12 8.02 -12.14 25.37
N ILE A 13 6.92 -11.56 24.88
CA ILE A 13 5.61 -12.21 24.92
C ILE A 13 5.26 -12.62 23.50
N VAL A 14 5.55 -13.89 23.21
CA VAL A 14 4.98 -14.66 22.12
C VAL A 14 3.71 -15.30 22.67
N PHE A 15 2.54 -14.90 22.20
CA PHE A 15 1.31 -15.68 22.35
C PHE A 15 0.74 -16.00 20.98
N SER A 16 0.96 -17.25 20.59
CA SER A 16 0.28 -17.95 19.50
C SER A 16 -0.97 -18.66 20.04
N LEU A 17 -2.02 -18.70 19.17
CA LEU A 17 -3.26 -19.49 19.22
C LEU A 17 -4.34 -18.93 20.17
N THR A 18 -5.57 -18.60 19.75
CA THR A 18 -6.59 -19.35 18.97
C THR A 18 -7.58 -18.32 18.35
N ALA A 19 -8.20 -18.51 17.19
CA ALA A 19 -9.34 -19.40 17.03
C ALA A 19 -9.60 -19.79 15.57
N CYS A 20 -9.77 -21.09 15.33
CA CYS A 20 -10.64 -21.60 14.28
C CYS A 20 -12.07 -21.07 14.55
N GLY A 21 -12.59 -20.26 13.64
CA GLY A 21 -14.01 -19.98 13.51
C GLY A 21 -14.41 -20.26 12.08
N GLY A 22 -14.83 -21.50 11.82
CA GLY A 22 -15.45 -21.87 10.55
C GLY A 22 -16.81 -21.19 10.39
N GLY A 23 -17.11 -20.77 9.17
CA GLY A 23 -18.39 -20.21 8.76
C GLY A 23 -18.46 -20.19 7.24
N ASP A 24 -19.07 -21.24 6.70
CA ASP A 24 -19.44 -21.43 5.30
C ASP A 24 -20.33 -20.30 4.78
N GLY A 25 -20.13 -19.92 3.52
CA GLY A 25 -21.18 -19.32 2.68
C GLY A 25 -21.01 -17.83 2.32
N GLY A 26 -20.70 -17.56 1.05
CA GLY A 26 -21.01 -16.27 0.41
C GLY A 26 -20.02 -15.84 -0.67
N SER A 27 -20.44 -15.97 -1.94
CA SER A 27 -19.72 -15.55 -3.14
C SER A 27 -19.10 -14.16 -3.09
N GLY A 28 -17.87 -14.05 -3.59
CA GLY A 28 -17.36 -12.88 -4.32
C GLY A 28 -17.34 -11.55 -3.57
N GLY A 29 -16.45 -11.42 -2.60
CA GLY A 29 -16.09 -10.13 -1.99
C GLY A 29 -14.59 -10.02 -1.87
N GLY A 30 -14.00 -9.02 -2.54
CA GLY A 30 -12.56 -8.76 -2.54
C GLY A 30 -11.97 -8.79 -1.13
N LYS A 31 -10.84 -9.45 -1.00
CA LYS A 31 -10.08 -9.59 0.25
C LYS A 31 -9.74 -8.18 0.75
N LYS A 32 -10.20 -7.81 1.95
CA LYS A 32 -9.81 -6.57 2.65
C LYS A 32 -8.34 -6.67 3.08
N ASP A 33 -7.42 -6.54 2.13
CA ASP A 33 -6.00 -6.32 2.41
C ASP A 33 -5.73 -4.83 2.15
N SER A 34 -5.76 -4.00 3.20
CA SER A 34 -5.23 -2.63 3.09
C SER A 34 -4.60 -2.06 4.36
N GLY A 35 -4.48 -2.84 5.45
CA GLY A 35 -3.78 -2.33 6.63
C GLY A 35 -2.27 -2.35 6.42
N LEU A 36 -1.70 -1.30 5.84
CA LEU A 36 -0.25 -1.11 5.84
C LEU A 36 0.24 -1.11 7.31
N PRO A 37 1.22 -1.94 7.70
CA PRO A 37 1.65 -2.04 9.09
C PRO A 37 2.13 -0.69 9.65
N GLY A 38 1.53 -0.26 10.74
CA GLY A 38 1.92 0.98 11.43
C GLY A 38 1.42 2.28 10.78
N ILE A 39 0.59 2.19 9.74
CA ILE A 39 0.00 3.35 9.05
C ILE A 39 -1.45 3.55 9.52
N ASP A 40 -1.81 4.80 9.81
CA ASP A 40 -3.21 5.19 9.98
C ASP A 40 -3.88 5.36 8.61
N MET A 41 -4.67 4.37 8.22
CA MET A 41 -5.36 4.30 6.92
C MET A 41 -6.48 5.34 6.73
N LYS A 42 -6.71 6.24 7.71
CA LYS A 42 -7.64 7.36 7.58
C LYS A 42 -7.00 8.73 7.84
N SER A 43 -5.68 8.78 8.05
CA SER A 43 -4.96 10.05 8.20
C SER A 43 -4.83 10.76 6.85
N THR A 44 -5.19 12.05 6.84
CA THR A 44 -4.99 12.94 5.69
C THR A 44 -3.55 13.44 5.57
N GLU A 45 -2.75 13.29 6.63
CA GLU A 45 -1.32 13.60 6.61
C GLU A 45 -0.55 12.50 5.87
N VAL A 46 0.49 12.90 5.14
CA VAL A 46 1.40 11.98 4.45
C VAL A 46 2.21 11.20 5.49
N GLN A 47 2.22 9.88 5.35
CA GLN A 47 2.92 8.93 6.20
C GLN A 47 3.91 8.13 5.36
N THR A 48 5.17 8.10 5.79
CA THR A 48 6.18 7.23 5.17
C THR A 48 5.89 5.77 5.48
N VAL A 49 5.82 4.96 4.43
CA VAL A 49 5.54 3.52 4.49
C VAL A 49 6.83 2.72 4.37
N SER A 50 7.65 3.03 3.37
CA SER A 50 8.94 2.37 3.13
C SER A 50 10.00 3.35 2.64
N ALA A 51 11.26 3.05 2.94
CA ALA A 51 12.43 3.72 2.36
C ALA A 51 12.90 3.07 1.05
N ASP A 52 12.47 1.84 0.76
CA ASP A 52 12.83 1.14 -0.48
C ASP A 52 12.17 1.80 -1.68
N ARG A 53 12.83 1.72 -2.84
CA ARG A 53 12.39 2.38 -4.09
C ARG A 53 12.42 1.41 -5.25
N ALA A 54 11.50 1.60 -6.19
CA ALA A 54 11.53 0.95 -7.49
C ALA A 54 12.36 1.80 -8.45
N THR A 55 12.96 1.18 -9.46
CA THR A 55 13.62 1.95 -10.52
C THR A 55 12.59 2.71 -11.35
N LEU A 56 13.02 3.80 -11.97
CA LEU A 56 12.22 4.59 -12.91
C LEU A 56 11.64 3.71 -14.02
N ASP A 57 12.43 2.77 -14.55
CA ASP A 57 11.99 1.82 -15.58
C ASP A 57 10.82 0.96 -15.12
N VAL A 58 10.81 0.49 -13.87
CA VAL A 58 9.71 -0.30 -13.31
C VAL A 58 8.45 0.56 -13.16
N LEU A 59 8.59 1.82 -12.71
CA LEU A 59 7.43 2.71 -12.58
C LEU A 59 6.85 3.10 -13.95
N ASN A 60 7.71 3.35 -14.95
CA ASN A 60 7.29 3.59 -16.33
C ASN A 60 6.56 2.37 -16.90
N GLU A 61 7.13 1.18 -16.76
CA GLU A 61 6.49 -0.04 -17.24
C GLU A 61 5.14 -0.27 -16.55
N THR A 62 5.08 -0.09 -15.23
CA THR A 62 3.85 -0.28 -14.46
C THR A 62 2.76 0.66 -14.94
N PHE A 63 3.06 1.95 -15.13
CA PHE A 63 2.06 2.90 -15.59
C PHE A 63 1.68 2.70 -17.07
N PHE A 64 2.64 2.72 -17.99
CA PHE A 64 2.37 2.76 -19.42
C PHE A 64 1.97 1.40 -20.01
N THR A 65 2.51 0.31 -19.47
CA THR A 65 2.26 -1.04 -19.99
C THR A 65 1.28 -1.80 -19.13
N TYR A 66 1.59 -2.01 -17.85
CA TYR A 66 0.78 -2.85 -16.98
C TYR A 66 -0.62 -2.26 -16.71
N LEU A 67 -0.69 -0.95 -16.44
CA LEU A 67 -1.93 -0.20 -16.27
C LEU A 67 -2.48 0.38 -17.59
N GLY A 68 -1.76 0.18 -18.71
CA GLY A 68 -2.17 0.63 -20.04
C GLY A 68 -2.14 2.13 -20.27
N GLY A 69 -1.43 2.89 -19.43
CA GLY A 69 -1.31 4.36 -19.53
C GLY A 69 -2.61 5.10 -19.21
N LEU A 70 -3.55 4.47 -18.51
CA LEU A 70 -4.84 5.05 -18.16
C LEU A 70 -4.78 5.74 -16.79
N ASN A 71 -5.47 6.88 -16.67
CA ASN A 71 -5.57 7.60 -15.40
C ASN A 71 -6.80 7.22 -14.57
N TYR A 72 -7.82 6.60 -15.17
CA TYR A 72 -9.07 6.25 -14.51
C TYR A 72 -9.53 4.87 -14.94
N PHE A 73 -10.11 4.12 -14.00
CA PHE A 73 -10.62 2.78 -14.21
C PHE A 73 -12.09 2.71 -13.80
N SER A 74 -12.91 2.16 -14.68
CA SER A 74 -14.30 1.80 -14.39
C SER A 74 -14.33 0.50 -13.59
N ASP A 75 -15.44 0.29 -12.88
CA ASP A 75 -15.65 -0.86 -12.00
C ASP A 75 -15.53 -2.25 -12.66
N ASP A 76 -15.67 -2.30 -13.99
CA ASP A 76 -15.58 -3.51 -14.81
C ASP A 76 -14.20 -3.71 -15.46
N ASP A 77 -13.32 -2.71 -15.40
CA ASP A 77 -11.97 -2.81 -15.96
C ASP A 77 -11.13 -3.81 -15.15
N GLU A 78 -10.28 -4.59 -15.82
CA GLU A 78 -9.43 -5.58 -15.15
C GLU A 78 -8.48 -4.91 -14.13
N GLN A 79 -8.00 -3.71 -14.44
CA GLN A 79 -7.16 -2.91 -13.54
C GLN A 79 -7.87 -2.56 -12.24
N SER A 80 -9.19 -2.33 -12.27
CA SER A 80 -9.96 -1.97 -11.07
C SER A 80 -9.99 -3.09 -10.01
N LYS A 81 -9.71 -4.33 -10.43
CA LYS A 81 -9.68 -5.54 -9.59
C LYS A 81 -8.31 -5.77 -8.96
N LEU A 82 -7.27 -5.07 -9.42
CA LEU A 82 -5.93 -5.13 -8.82
C LEU A 82 -5.99 -4.61 -7.39
N THR A 83 -5.34 -5.33 -6.48
CA THR A 83 -5.17 -4.93 -5.08
C THR A 83 -3.82 -4.27 -4.88
N TYR A 84 -3.63 -3.64 -3.71
CA TYR A 84 -2.29 -3.18 -3.31
C TYR A 84 -1.26 -4.32 -3.30
N ALA A 85 -1.67 -5.53 -2.90
CA ALA A 85 -0.77 -6.68 -2.87
C ALA A 85 -0.31 -7.09 -4.29
N ASP A 86 -1.22 -7.10 -5.26
CA ASP A 86 -0.88 -7.42 -6.66
C ASP A 86 0.09 -6.39 -7.25
N LEU A 87 -0.15 -5.10 -6.98
CA LEU A 87 0.72 -4.02 -7.45
C LEU A 87 2.07 -4.02 -6.77
N LYS A 88 2.12 -4.27 -5.45
CA LYS A 88 3.36 -4.45 -4.72
C LYS A 88 4.15 -5.63 -5.28
N GLU A 89 3.50 -6.74 -5.59
CA GLU A 89 4.15 -7.92 -6.18
C GLU A 89 4.73 -7.58 -7.56
N HIS A 90 4.00 -6.84 -8.39
CA HIS A 90 4.47 -6.39 -9.70
C HIS A 90 5.63 -5.39 -9.62
N ILE A 91 5.51 -4.35 -8.78
CA ILE A 91 6.53 -3.29 -8.61
C ILE A 91 7.76 -3.80 -7.85
N GLY A 92 7.57 -4.78 -6.96
CA GLY A 92 8.64 -5.41 -6.18
C GLY A 92 8.96 -4.76 -4.83
N VAL A 93 8.36 -3.61 -4.51
CA VAL A 93 8.52 -2.90 -3.22
C VAL A 93 7.19 -2.31 -2.73
N ASP A 94 7.08 -2.09 -1.42
CA ASP A 94 5.99 -1.29 -0.85
C ASP A 94 6.00 0.14 -1.39
N CYS A 95 4.85 0.83 -1.32
CA CYS A 95 4.82 2.25 -1.63
C CYS A 95 5.74 3.03 -0.70
N SER A 96 6.21 4.17 -1.18
CA SER A 96 7.06 5.07 -0.42
C SER A 96 6.24 5.79 0.66
N ASP A 97 5.11 6.37 0.26
CA ASP A 97 4.23 7.16 1.11
C ASP A 97 2.77 6.76 0.95
N TYR A 98 1.99 7.06 1.99
CA TYR A 98 0.54 6.92 2.01
C TYR A 98 -0.14 8.16 2.60
N CYS A 99 -1.29 8.55 2.04
CA CYS A 99 -2.26 9.41 2.73
C CYS A 99 -3.70 9.04 2.34
N TYR A 100 -4.66 9.46 3.16
CA TYR A 100 -6.09 9.35 2.86
C TYR A 100 -6.64 10.67 2.31
N ASP A 101 -7.35 10.59 1.20
CA ASP A 101 -8.10 11.69 0.61
C ASP A 101 -9.57 11.57 1.02
N GLU A 102 -9.94 12.34 2.05
CA GLU A 102 -11.28 12.30 2.64
C GLU A 102 -12.37 12.77 1.66
N ALA A 103 -12.06 13.76 0.81
CA ALA A 103 -13.03 14.34 -0.12
C ALA A 103 -13.51 13.31 -1.16
N TYR A 104 -12.63 12.38 -1.54
CA TYR A 104 -12.91 11.33 -2.52
C TYR A 104 -13.00 9.94 -1.89
N GLN A 105 -12.90 9.84 -0.56
CA GLN A 105 -12.97 8.62 0.22
C GLN A 105 -12.04 7.51 -0.30
N ARG A 106 -10.75 7.84 -0.45
CA ARG A 106 -9.76 6.95 -1.08
C ARG A 106 -8.39 7.05 -0.42
N GLY A 107 -7.65 5.96 -0.42
CA GLY A 107 -6.22 5.96 -0.11
C GLY A 107 -5.36 6.28 -1.33
N ILE A 108 -4.29 7.03 -1.13
CA ILE A 108 -3.30 7.37 -2.15
C ILE A 108 -1.98 6.70 -1.74
N TYR A 109 -1.49 5.81 -2.59
CA TYR A 109 -0.24 5.07 -2.40
C TYR A 109 0.75 5.58 -3.43
N THR A 110 1.86 6.18 -2.99
CA THR A 110 2.83 6.80 -3.91
C THR A 110 4.15 6.06 -3.85
N TRP A 111 4.67 5.68 -5.02
CA TRP A 111 6.02 5.18 -5.22
C TRP A 111 6.85 6.27 -5.89
N TYR A 112 7.98 6.61 -5.28
CA TYR A 112 9.00 7.44 -5.92
C TYR A 112 10.04 6.55 -6.61
N ALA A 113 10.60 7.03 -7.71
CA ALA A 113 11.71 6.37 -8.37
C ALA A 113 12.98 6.46 -7.50
N ASP A 114 13.85 5.45 -7.58
CA ASP A 114 15.15 5.45 -6.90
C ASP A 114 16.09 6.53 -7.45
N GLU A 115 15.95 6.83 -8.73
CA GLU A 115 16.83 7.76 -9.46
C GLU A 115 16.48 9.23 -9.20
N ASP A 116 15.20 9.55 -8.97
CA ASP A 116 14.71 10.92 -8.76
C ASP A 116 13.36 10.90 -8.03
N ASP A 117 13.28 11.53 -6.86
CA ASP A 117 12.04 11.62 -6.08
C ASP A 117 11.00 12.56 -6.71
N ALA A 118 11.40 13.36 -7.72
CA ALA A 118 10.48 14.08 -8.58
C ALA A 118 9.77 13.18 -9.59
N CYS A 119 10.16 11.90 -9.73
CA CYS A 119 9.49 10.91 -10.58
C CYS A 119 8.65 9.97 -9.70
N SER A 120 7.35 9.85 -9.98
CA SER A 120 6.46 9.07 -9.12
C SER A 120 5.25 8.47 -9.82
N LEU A 121 4.77 7.37 -9.25
CA LEU A 121 3.49 6.74 -9.53
C LEU A 121 2.62 6.79 -8.28
N SER A 122 1.46 7.42 -8.35
CA SER A 122 0.43 7.40 -7.30
C SER A 122 -0.76 6.57 -7.74
N LEU A 123 -1.19 5.64 -6.90
CA LEU A 123 -2.33 4.77 -7.15
C LEU A 123 -3.43 5.01 -6.12
N PHE A 124 -4.67 5.09 -6.60
CA PHE A 124 -5.80 5.60 -5.83
C PHE A 124 -6.82 4.50 -5.60
N PHE A 125 -6.96 4.07 -4.35
CA PHE A 125 -7.89 3.01 -3.96
C PHE A 125 -9.08 3.56 -3.21
N GLY A 126 -10.29 3.33 -3.71
CA GLY A 126 -11.50 3.71 -2.99
C GLY A 126 -11.69 2.90 -1.71
N ASP A 127 -12.56 3.38 -0.82
CA ASP A 127 -12.99 2.63 0.37
C ASP A 127 -13.64 1.27 0.03
N ASN A 128 -14.09 1.08 -1.21
CA ASN A 128 -14.56 -0.21 -1.74
C ASN A 128 -13.43 -1.20 -2.07
N GLY A 129 -12.16 -0.79 -1.92
CA GLY A 129 -10.97 -1.59 -2.20
C GLY A 129 -10.59 -1.67 -3.67
N LYS A 130 -11.29 -0.96 -4.58
CA LYS A 130 -10.98 -0.97 -6.02
C LYS A 130 -9.93 0.09 -6.36
N LEU A 131 -9.09 -0.22 -7.34
CA LEU A 131 -8.22 0.78 -7.97
C LEU A 131 -9.09 1.68 -8.87
N ILE A 132 -9.12 2.97 -8.58
CA ILE A 132 -9.98 3.95 -9.26
C ILE A 132 -9.19 4.79 -10.25
N ALA A 133 -7.95 5.11 -9.91
CA ALA A 133 -7.13 6.01 -10.71
C ALA A 133 -5.64 5.71 -10.55
N ALA A 134 -4.87 6.22 -11.51
CA ALA A 134 -3.41 6.25 -11.48
C ALA A 134 -2.91 7.65 -11.91
N GLY A 135 -1.91 8.15 -11.20
CA GLY A 135 -1.22 9.39 -11.49
C GLY A 135 0.26 9.12 -11.75
N ALA A 136 0.74 9.54 -12.90
CA ALA A 136 2.16 9.48 -13.27
C ALA A 136 2.71 10.90 -13.30
N TYR A 137 3.79 11.14 -12.58
CA TYR A 137 4.47 12.44 -12.55
C TYR A 137 5.93 12.24 -12.96
N ASN A 138 6.35 12.95 -14.02
CA ASN A 138 7.67 12.82 -14.67
C ASN A 138 8.04 11.38 -15.12
N LEU A 139 7.04 10.54 -15.36
CA LEU A 139 7.20 9.24 -16.00
C LEU A 139 7.01 9.40 -17.53
N SER A 140 7.80 8.69 -18.34
CA SER A 140 7.82 8.80 -19.81
C SER A 140 8.19 7.51 -20.52
#